data_AF-A0A3P0X4P0-F1
#
_entry.id   AF-A0A3P0X4P0-F1
#
_cell.length_a   1.000
_cell.length_b   1.000
_cell.length_c   1.000
_cell.angle_alpha   90.00
_cell.angle_beta   90.00
_cell.angle_gamma   90.00
#
_symmetry.space_group_name_H-M   'P 1'
#
loop_
_entity.id
_entity.type
_entity.pdbx_description
1 polymer ?
#
loop_
_entity_poly.entity_id
_entity_poly.type
_entity_poly.pdbx_seq_one_letter_code
_entity_poly.pdbx_strand_id
1 'polypeptide(L)'
;MLDEACRSNPARAAVVVVDGKRCAICDGAERRSKSMAAPPIVVRQDAGKRYHVPCLPVASPAVPSTWSAPLSKSNNRPTLHDVARIAGVGTTTVSRVINGGDRVAPEMLTHVRKVMKELGYQPNQAARALKSARSNTIGLIIPSITDPFFASFASIAEQMAREQEYAIILLTSQDHAERGAIDLKILERHRIDGLLIVPPRTGSRALLDQLTQLAVPLVAFDRPLIGRNCSRILCDNLQAAMMATKHLVAHGRKRILVLGETHASTRFSSGSQATGR
;
A
#
# COMPACT_ATOMS: atom_id res chain seq x y z
N MET A 1 0.93 -38.78 4.66
CA MET A 1 0.84 -37.78 5.75
C MET A 1 0.73 -36.34 5.20
N LEU A 2 0.03 -36.14 4.08
CA LEU A 2 -0.22 -34.82 3.44
C LEU A 2 -1.73 -34.58 3.19
N ASP A 3 -2.59 -35.44 3.74
CA ASP A 3 -4.02 -35.50 3.40
C ASP A 3 -4.90 -34.60 4.29
N GLU A 4 -4.35 -34.03 5.37
CA GLU A 4 -5.10 -33.20 6.32
C GLU A 4 -5.11 -31.70 5.94
N ALA A 5 -4.17 -31.24 5.10
CA ALA A 5 -3.98 -29.81 4.83
C ALA A 5 -4.93 -29.21 3.77
N CYS A 6 -5.67 -30.06 3.03
CA CYS A 6 -6.52 -29.61 1.92
C CYS A 6 -7.98 -29.27 2.30
N ARG A 7 -8.41 -29.44 3.56
CA ARG A 7 -9.81 -29.20 3.96
C ARG A 7 -10.13 -27.79 4.49
N SER A 8 -9.17 -26.89 4.65
CA SER A 8 -9.39 -25.65 5.42
C SER A 8 -9.30 -24.31 4.67
N ASN A 9 -9.10 -24.26 3.34
CA ASN A 9 -9.15 -22.96 2.63
C ASN A 9 -9.41 -23.07 1.10
N PRO A 10 -10.60 -22.70 0.59
CA PRO A 10 -10.94 -22.84 -0.83
C PRO A 10 -10.38 -21.74 -1.76
N ALA A 11 -9.51 -20.83 -1.30
CA ALA A 11 -9.02 -19.70 -2.11
C ALA A 11 -7.65 -19.90 -2.79
N ARG A 12 -7.07 -21.11 -2.78
CA ARG A 12 -5.80 -21.39 -3.45
C ARG A 12 -5.85 -22.72 -4.20
N ALA A 13 -5.91 -22.65 -5.53
CA ALA A 13 -5.52 -23.76 -6.39
C ALA A 13 -4.82 -23.21 -7.64
N ALA A 14 -3.48 -23.28 -7.64
CA ALA A 14 -2.70 -23.32 -8.85
C ALA A 14 -2.81 -24.75 -9.40
N VAL A 15 -3.34 -24.91 -10.61
CA VAL A 15 -3.45 -26.21 -11.25
C VAL A 15 -2.06 -26.61 -11.76
N VAL A 16 -1.50 -27.67 -11.17
CA VAL A 16 -0.37 -28.42 -11.72
C VAL A 16 -0.94 -29.51 -12.62
N VAL A 17 -0.62 -29.48 -13.92
CA VAL A 17 -0.90 -30.60 -14.81
C VAL A 17 0.41 -31.34 -15.06
N VAL A 18 0.45 -32.61 -14.66
CA VAL A 18 1.46 -33.59 -15.07
C VAL A 18 0.73 -34.78 -15.68
N ASP A 19 1.23 -35.17 -16.86
CA ASP A 19 0.97 -36.36 -17.65
C ASP A 19 -0.44 -36.61 -18.22
N GLY A 20 -0.48 -36.56 -19.55
CA GLY A 20 -1.68 -36.71 -20.35
C GLY A 20 -2.29 -38.12 -20.28
N LYS A 21 -3.53 -38.18 -19.81
CA LYS A 21 -4.57 -39.10 -20.29
C LYS A 21 -5.92 -38.36 -20.32
N ARG A 22 -6.64 -38.51 -21.44
CA ARG A 22 -7.90 -37.83 -21.79
C ARG A 22 -9.06 -38.28 -20.89
N CYS A 23 -9.95 -37.35 -20.54
CA CYS A 23 -11.28 -37.65 -20.01
C CYS A 23 -12.31 -37.63 -21.16
N ALA A 24 -13.19 -38.64 -21.18
CA ALA A 24 -14.26 -38.83 -22.17
C ALA A 24 -15.43 -37.86 -21.93
N ILE A 25 -16.39 -37.86 -22.86
CA ILE A 25 -17.64 -37.05 -22.93
C ILE A 25 -17.53 -35.92 -23.97
N CYS A 26 -17.56 -36.28 -25.24
CA CYS A 26 -18.02 -35.45 -26.35
C CYS A 26 -18.44 -36.41 -27.47
N ASP A 27 -19.73 -36.76 -27.50
CA ASP A 27 -20.36 -37.35 -28.68
C ASP A 27 -21.62 -36.53 -28.99
N GLY A 28 -21.65 -35.90 -30.16
CA GLY A 28 -22.86 -35.41 -30.80
C GLY A 28 -23.22 -33.91 -30.71
N ALA A 29 -23.44 -33.34 -31.91
CA ALA A 29 -24.49 -32.37 -32.27
C ALA A 29 -24.15 -30.87 -32.44
N GLU A 30 -23.67 -30.60 -33.66
CA GLU A 30 -23.96 -29.52 -34.62
C GLU A 30 -25.17 -28.54 -34.48
N ARG A 31 -24.94 -27.32 -35.04
CA ARG A 31 -25.80 -26.39 -35.85
C ARG A 31 -26.47 -25.12 -35.24
N ARG A 32 -26.04 -23.96 -35.82
CA ARG A 32 -26.76 -22.70 -36.23
C ARG A 32 -27.44 -21.85 -35.11
N SER A 33 -27.56 -20.51 -35.13
CA SER A 33 -27.23 -19.40 -36.04
C SER A 33 -27.38 -18.02 -35.34
N LYS A 34 -26.60 -17.03 -35.79
CA LYS A 34 -26.84 -15.57 -35.96
C LYS A 34 -27.56 -14.72 -34.87
N SER A 35 -26.86 -13.73 -34.29
CA SER A 35 -27.13 -12.26 -34.42
C SER A 35 -26.57 -11.40 -33.25
N MET A 36 -25.74 -10.41 -33.61
CA MET A 36 -25.38 -9.10 -33.00
C MET A 36 -25.22 -8.87 -31.46
N ALA A 37 -23.95 -8.62 -31.10
CA ALA A 37 -23.36 -7.55 -30.26
C ALA A 37 -23.66 -7.38 -28.74
N ALA A 38 -22.70 -7.84 -27.91
CA ALA A 38 -22.15 -7.18 -26.71
C ALA A 38 -20.84 -7.90 -26.27
N PRO A 39 -19.81 -7.22 -25.68
CA PRO A 39 -18.53 -7.86 -25.36
C PRO A 39 -18.64 -8.85 -24.17
N PRO A 40 -17.80 -9.91 -24.12
CA PRO A 40 -18.06 -11.08 -23.30
C PRO A 40 -17.66 -10.87 -21.83
N ILE A 41 -18.60 -11.13 -20.93
CA ILE A 41 -18.30 -11.54 -19.55
C ILE A 41 -17.63 -12.91 -19.64
N VAL A 42 -16.50 -13.10 -18.97
CA VAL A 42 -15.79 -14.38 -18.90
C VAL A 42 -16.69 -15.41 -18.21
N VAL A 43 -17.12 -16.42 -18.97
CA VAL A 43 -17.87 -17.58 -18.49
C VAL A 43 -16.86 -18.67 -18.11
N ARG A 44 -16.88 -19.16 -16.86
CA ARG A 44 -16.20 -20.41 -16.51
C ARG A 44 -16.90 -21.57 -17.21
N GLN A 45 -16.17 -22.36 -18.01
CA GLN A 45 -16.66 -23.63 -18.55
C GLN A 45 -16.19 -24.78 -17.65
N ASP A 46 -17.09 -25.26 -16.79
CA ASP A 46 -17.05 -26.61 -16.25
C ASP A 46 -18.38 -27.29 -16.62
N ALA A 47 -18.27 -28.50 -17.18
CA ALA A 47 -19.34 -29.50 -17.30
C ALA A 47 -20.77 -28.98 -17.60
N GLY A 48 -21.03 -28.52 -18.83
CA GLY A 48 -22.34 -28.62 -19.49
C GLY A 48 -23.58 -27.98 -18.86
N LYS A 49 -23.49 -27.28 -17.72
CA LYS A 49 -24.61 -26.59 -17.09
C LYS A 49 -24.52 -25.10 -17.36
N ARG A 50 -25.47 -24.56 -18.13
CA ARG A 50 -25.72 -23.12 -18.17
C ARG A 50 -26.33 -22.71 -16.85
N TYR A 51 -25.54 -22.09 -15.99
CA TYR A 51 -26.10 -21.32 -14.89
C TYR A 51 -26.38 -19.92 -15.43
N HIS A 52 -27.66 -19.59 -15.59
CA HIS A 52 -28.05 -18.18 -15.54
C HIS A 52 -27.76 -17.73 -14.12
N VAL A 53 -26.69 -16.96 -13.94
CA VAL A 53 -26.65 -16.06 -12.79
C VAL A 53 -27.69 -15.01 -13.13
N PRO A 54 -28.87 -14.97 -12.48
CA PRO A 54 -29.74 -13.84 -12.65
C PRO A 54 -28.89 -12.62 -12.31
N CYS A 55 -28.93 -11.61 -13.18
CA CYS A 55 -28.52 -10.28 -12.78
C CYS A 55 -29.52 -9.90 -11.69
N LEU A 56 -29.26 -10.34 -10.46
CA LEU A 56 -29.91 -9.81 -9.28
C LEU A 56 -29.66 -8.31 -9.42
N PRO A 57 -30.71 -7.48 -9.48
CA PRO A 57 -30.48 -6.07 -9.32
C PRO A 57 -29.64 -5.98 -8.05
N VAL A 58 -28.43 -5.46 -8.16
CA VAL A 58 -27.75 -4.93 -6.99
C VAL A 58 -28.66 -3.79 -6.61
N ALA A 59 -29.67 -4.10 -5.79
CA ALA A 59 -30.39 -3.11 -5.04
C ALA A 59 -29.27 -2.33 -4.40
N SER A 60 -29.06 -1.11 -4.88
CA SER A 60 -28.16 -0.14 -4.26
C SER A 60 -28.41 -0.31 -2.77
N PRO A 61 -27.44 -0.80 -1.97
CA PRO A 61 -27.71 -1.18 -0.60
C PRO A 61 -28.39 0.03 0.00
N ALA A 62 -29.67 -0.12 0.37
CA ALA A 62 -30.46 0.98 0.85
C ALA A 62 -29.64 1.58 1.98
N VAL A 63 -29.10 2.77 1.76
CA VAL A 63 -28.30 3.47 2.76
C VAL A 63 -29.21 3.51 3.97
N PRO A 64 -28.84 2.88 5.10
CA PRO A 64 -29.70 2.83 6.26
C PRO A 64 -30.16 4.26 6.54
N SER A 65 -31.47 4.48 6.65
CA SER A 65 -32.04 5.81 6.99
C SER A 65 -31.55 6.34 8.34
N THR A 66 -30.77 5.55 9.06
CA THR A 66 -30.01 5.90 10.27
C THR A 66 -28.65 6.56 9.99
N TRP A 67 -28.22 6.69 8.73
CA TRP A 67 -27.14 7.59 8.35
C TRP A 67 -27.64 9.01 8.51
N SER A 68 -27.58 9.47 9.76
CA SER A 68 -27.82 10.84 10.14
C SER A 68 -26.95 11.73 9.27
N ALA A 69 -27.49 12.88 8.86
CA ALA A 69 -26.83 13.94 8.10
C ALA A 69 -25.36 14.12 8.53
N PRO A 70 -24.44 14.52 7.61
CA PRO A 70 -23.03 14.70 7.95
C PRO A 70 -22.95 15.50 9.25
N LEU A 71 -22.39 14.88 10.29
CA LEU A 71 -22.15 15.53 11.57
C LEU A 71 -21.49 16.86 11.23
N SER A 72 -22.24 17.96 11.41
CA SER A 72 -21.63 19.28 11.25
C SER A 72 -20.51 19.28 12.28
N LYS A 73 -19.26 19.47 11.80
CA LYS A 73 -18.12 19.63 12.71
C LYS A 73 -18.37 20.90 13.49
N SER A 74 -19.12 20.82 14.58
CA SER A 74 -19.16 21.87 15.57
C SER A 74 -17.72 21.95 16.10
N ASN A 75 -17.09 23.08 15.82
CA ASN A 75 -15.68 23.31 16.10
C ASN A 75 -15.46 23.59 17.59
N ASN A 76 -16.18 22.87 18.46
CA ASN A 76 -16.13 23.02 19.92
C ASN A 76 -14.95 22.22 20.51
N ARG A 77 -13.84 22.14 19.77
CA ARG A 77 -12.61 21.55 20.27
C ARG A 77 -11.97 22.60 21.19
N PRO A 78 -11.71 22.28 22.46
CA PRO A 78 -11.02 23.19 23.37
C PRO A 78 -9.74 23.67 22.70
N THR A 79 -9.45 24.96 22.83
CA THR A 79 -8.26 25.57 22.25
C THR A 79 -7.17 25.78 23.30
N LEU A 80 -5.96 26.10 22.86
CA LEU A 80 -4.86 26.46 23.77
C LEU A 80 -5.25 27.67 24.66
N HIS A 81 -6.07 28.58 24.13
CA HIS A 81 -6.59 29.73 24.86
C HIS A 81 -7.58 29.32 25.96
N ASP A 82 -8.42 28.31 25.71
CA ASP A 82 -9.36 27.80 26.72
C ASP A 82 -8.63 27.16 27.90
N VAL A 83 -7.59 26.38 27.61
CA VAL A 83 -6.73 25.79 28.66
C VAL A 83 -6.05 26.88 29.47
N ALA A 84 -5.47 27.90 28.81
CA ALA A 84 -4.80 29.01 29.47
C ALA A 84 -5.76 29.78 30.40
N ARG A 85 -6.97 30.07 29.91
CA ARG A 85 -8.01 30.77 30.66
C ARG A 85 -8.47 29.99 31.89
N ILE A 86 -8.69 28.68 31.77
CA ILE A 86 -9.19 27.84 32.88
C ILE A 86 -8.09 27.53 33.89
N ALA A 87 -6.85 27.34 33.44
CA ALA A 87 -5.70 27.11 34.31
C ALA A 87 -5.13 28.41 34.92
N GLY A 88 -5.68 29.59 34.58
CA GLY A 88 -5.24 30.88 35.13
C GLY A 88 -3.81 31.29 34.73
N VAL A 89 -3.30 30.82 33.59
CA VAL A 89 -1.93 31.08 33.12
C VAL A 89 -1.89 31.67 31.72
N GLY A 90 -0.74 32.26 31.34
CA GLY A 90 -0.51 32.68 29.96
C GLY A 90 -0.41 31.50 28.98
N THR A 91 -0.79 31.73 27.73
CA THR A 91 -0.69 30.74 26.62
C THR A 91 0.74 30.23 26.41
N THR A 92 1.75 31.07 26.65
CA THR A 92 3.17 30.69 26.62
C THR A 92 3.51 29.63 27.65
N THR A 93 2.94 29.73 28.86
CA THR A 93 3.14 28.74 29.93
C THR A 93 2.51 27.41 29.56
N VAL A 94 1.28 27.42 29.03
CA VAL A 94 0.62 26.20 28.52
C VAL A 94 1.43 25.56 27.39
N SER A 95 1.96 26.35 26.44
CA SER A 95 2.82 25.82 25.37
C SER A 95 4.10 25.18 25.92
N ARG A 96 4.68 25.69 27.02
CA ARG A 96 5.87 25.09 27.65
C ARG A 96 5.52 23.76 28.33
N VAL A 97 4.38 23.69 29.02
CA VAL A 97 3.89 22.44 29.63
C VAL A 97 3.66 21.35 28.56
N ILE A 98 3.13 21.72 27.39
CA ILE A 98 2.93 20.81 26.24
C ILE A 98 4.26 20.28 25.68
N ASN A 99 5.33 21.07 25.74
CA ASN A 99 6.63 20.78 25.13
C ASN A 99 7.67 20.23 26.12
N GLY A 100 7.24 19.62 27.23
CA GLY A 100 8.14 18.95 28.18
C GLY A 100 8.27 19.64 29.54
N GLY A 101 7.95 20.93 29.64
CA GLY A 101 7.84 21.63 30.92
C GLY A 101 9.17 22.08 31.55
N ASP A 102 10.30 21.97 30.84
CA ASP A 102 11.57 22.53 31.29
C ASP A 102 11.40 24.03 31.55
N ARG A 103 11.52 24.47 32.81
CA ARG A 103 11.24 25.85 33.31
C ARG A 103 9.78 26.16 33.69
N VAL A 104 8.98 25.16 34.02
CA VAL A 104 7.67 25.34 34.69
C VAL A 104 7.73 24.67 36.06
N ALA A 105 7.25 25.35 37.10
CA ALA A 105 7.18 24.78 38.44
C ALA A 105 6.38 23.46 38.44
N PRO A 106 6.78 22.43 39.20
CA PRO A 106 6.14 21.11 39.18
C PRO A 106 4.63 21.17 39.47
N GLU A 107 4.23 22.03 40.41
CA GLU A 107 2.83 22.25 40.79
C GLU A 107 2.02 22.82 39.61
N MET A 108 2.57 23.81 38.91
CA MET A 108 1.95 24.44 37.75
C MET A 108 1.84 23.46 36.57
N LEU A 109 2.87 22.65 36.37
CA LEU A 109 2.89 21.61 35.34
C LEU A 109 1.78 20.58 35.58
N THR A 110 1.60 20.17 36.84
CA THR A 110 0.55 19.22 37.25
C THR A 110 -0.84 19.85 37.09
N HIS A 111 -1.01 21.10 37.51
CA HIS A 111 -2.28 21.82 37.41
C HIS A 111 -2.73 21.98 35.94
N VAL A 112 -1.85 22.45 35.06
CA VAL A 112 -2.16 22.64 33.64
C VAL A 112 -2.49 21.31 32.96
N ARG A 113 -1.74 20.23 33.26
CA ARG A 113 -2.06 18.88 32.72
C ARG A 113 -3.42 18.38 33.16
N LYS A 114 -3.82 18.65 34.41
CA LYS A 114 -5.15 18.30 34.92
C LYS A 114 -6.25 19.02 34.14
N VAL A 115 -6.11 20.34 33.96
CA VAL A 115 -7.06 21.16 33.18
C VAL A 115 -7.15 20.69 31.72
N MET A 116 -6.02 20.37 31.08
CA MET A 116 -6.00 19.82 29.72
C MET A 116 -6.78 18.51 29.61
N LYS A 117 -6.64 17.63 30.62
CA LYS A 117 -7.35 16.35 30.67
C LYS A 117 -8.84 16.54 30.88
N GLU A 118 -9.24 17.42 31.80
CA GLU A 118 -10.64 17.75 32.09
C GLU A 118 -11.36 18.37 30.88
N LEU A 119 -10.67 19.20 30.12
CA LEU A 119 -11.20 19.79 28.89
C LEU A 119 -11.19 18.83 27.70
N GLY A 120 -10.44 17.72 27.77
CA GLY A 120 -10.19 16.89 26.59
C GLY A 120 -9.35 17.61 25.53
N TYR A 121 -8.53 18.59 25.94
CA TYR A 121 -7.66 19.31 25.02
C TYR A 121 -6.56 18.39 24.49
N GLN A 122 -6.54 18.18 23.18
CA GLN A 122 -5.43 17.54 22.48
C GLN A 122 -4.64 18.59 21.71
N PRO A 123 -3.32 18.72 21.93
CA PRO A 123 -2.54 19.70 21.22
C PRO A 123 -2.53 19.39 19.72
N ASN A 124 -2.94 20.36 18.92
CA ASN A 124 -3.08 20.21 17.48
C ASN A 124 -1.71 19.90 16.84
N GLN A 125 -1.58 18.70 16.26
CA GLN A 125 -0.34 18.30 15.57
C GLN A 125 0.03 19.25 14.43
N ALA A 126 -0.93 19.85 13.73
CA ALA A 126 -0.66 20.84 12.68
C ALA A 126 -0.01 22.13 13.22
N ALA A 127 -0.45 22.58 14.41
CA ALA A 127 0.16 23.73 15.10
C ALA A 127 1.55 23.39 15.66
N ARG A 128 1.75 22.13 16.07
CA ARG A 128 3.06 21.60 16.51
C ARG A 128 4.05 21.52 15.34
N ALA A 129 3.63 20.99 14.19
CA ALA A 129 4.43 20.90 12.98
C ALA A 129 4.84 22.28 12.43
N LEU A 130 3.98 23.30 12.60
CA LEU A 130 4.32 24.68 12.25
C LEU A 130 5.47 25.24 13.09
N LYS A 131 5.63 24.76 14.34
CA LYS A 131 6.61 25.24 15.31
C LYS A 131 7.88 24.38 15.34
N SER A 132 7.78 23.07 15.09
CA SER A 132 8.92 22.13 15.08
C SER A 132 9.51 21.84 13.69
N ALA A 133 8.90 22.36 12.62
CA ALA A 133 9.21 22.04 11.23
C ALA A 133 9.13 20.55 10.85
N ARG A 134 8.58 19.68 11.74
CA ARG A 134 8.39 18.24 11.53
C ARG A 134 6.94 17.84 11.75
N SER A 135 6.38 17.07 10.82
CA SER A 135 5.01 16.55 10.91
C SER A 135 4.91 15.21 11.64
N ASN A 136 6.04 14.56 11.93
CA ASN A 136 6.14 13.17 12.35
C ASN A 136 5.30 12.25 11.44
N THR A 137 5.34 12.50 10.14
CA THR A 137 4.57 11.73 9.16
C THR A 137 5.45 11.23 8.02
N ILE A 138 5.37 9.95 7.70
CA ILE A 138 6.07 9.31 6.58
C ILE A 138 5.06 8.99 5.48
N GLY A 139 5.39 9.33 4.24
CA GLY A 139 4.64 8.87 3.08
C GLY A 139 5.07 7.46 2.66
N LEU A 140 4.11 6.60 2.35
CA LEU A 140 4.34 5.27 1.79
C LEU A 140 3.53 5.10 0.50
N ILE A 141 4.21 4.95 -0.64
CA ILE A 141 3.58 4.68 -1.94
C ILE A 141 3.90 3.25 -2.36
N ILE A 142 2.86 2.43 -2.54
CA ILE A 142 2.97 1.02 -2.98
C ILE A 142 2.11 0.78 -4.24
N PRO A 143 2.30 -0.34 -4.97
CA PRO A 143 1.46 -0.66 -6.11
C PRO A 143 0.03 -1.03 -5.69
N SER A 144 -0.12 -1.97 -4.76
CA SER A 144 -1.43 -2.39 -4.27
C SER A 144 -1.37 -2.87 -2.83
N ILE A 145 -2.36 -2.50 -2.02
CA ILE A 145 -2.55 -3.04 -0.67
C ILE A 145 -3.17 -4.44 -0.66
N THR A 146 -3.71 -4.90 -1.80
CA THR A 146 -4.28 -6.25 -1.93
C THR A 146 -3.20 -7.31 -2.15
N ASP A 147 -2.01 -6.91 -2.56
CA ASP A 147 -0.87 -7.80 -2.69
C ASP A 147 -0.33 -8.13 -1.29
N PRO A 148 -0.28 -9.42 -0.89
CA PRO A 148 0.21 -9.81 0.43
C PRO A 148 1.63 -9.32 0.74
N PHE A 149 2.52 -9.23 -0.26
CA PHE A 149 3.88 -8.76 -0.06
C PHE A 149 3.88 -7.29 0.40
N PHE A 150 3.17 -6.42 -0.31
CA PHE A 150 3.10 -4.99 0.05
C PHE A 150 2.25 -4.74 1.29
N ALA A 151 1.21 -5.54 1.55
CA ALA A 151 0.44 -5.47 2.78
C ALA A 151 1.28 -5.81 4.02
N SER A 152 2.08 -6.89 3.95
CA SER A 152 3.02 -7.24 5.02
C SER A 152 4.08 -6.17 5.22
N PHE A 153 4.64 -5.62 4.14
CA PHE A 153 5.59 -4.51 4.22
C PHE A 153 4.97 -3.28 4.89
N ALA A 154 3.77 -2.86 4.46
CA ALA A 154 3.09 -1.71 5.02
C ALA A 154 2.77 -1.89 6.51
N SER A 155 2.38 -3.10 6.93
CA SER A 155 2.15 -3.42 8.34
C SER A 155 3.42 -3.28 9.18
N ILE A 156 4.55 -3.79 8.70
CA ILE A 156 5.83 -3.72 9.41
C ILE A 156 6.33 -2.27 9.44
N ALA A 157 6.27 -1.57 8.31
CA ALA A 157 6.66 -0.16 8.23
C ALA A 157 5.84 0.70 9.20
N GLU A 158 4.53 0.46 9.29
CA GLU A 158 3.64 1.18 10.21
C GLU A 158 3.99 0.90 11.67
N GLN A 159 4.24 -0.36 12.02
CA GLN A 159 4.68 -0.71 13.37
C GLN A 159 5.99 -0.01 13.75
N MET A 160 7.00 -0.07 12.89
CA MET A 160 8.30 0.56 13.13
C MET A 160 8.20 2.09 13.20
N ALA A 161 7.38 2.70 12.33
CA ALA A 161 7.13 4.14 12.37
C ALA A 161 6.45 4.55 13.69
N ARG A 162 5.44 3.78 14.13
CA ARG A 162 4.70 4.04 15.37
C ARG A 162 5.60 3.97 16.60
N GLU A 163 6.53 3.02 16.66
CA GLU A 163 7.53 2.91 17.72
C GLU A 163 8.43 4.15 17.83
N GLN A 164 8.57 4.91 16.74
CA GLN A 164 9.32 6.16 16.67
C GLN A 164 8.42 7.41 16.70
N GLU A 165 7.14 7.26 17.08
CA GLU A 165 6.13 8.33 17.11
C GLU A 165 5.82 8.96 15.74
N TYR A 166 6.04 8.21 14.65
CA TYR A 166 5.66 8.59 13.29
C TYR A 166 4.32 7.95 12.86
N ALA A 167 3.52 8.72 12.12
CA ALA A 167 2.36 8.22 11.39
C ALA A 167 2.73 7.88 9.93
N ILE A 168 2.02 6.93 9.31
CA ILE A 168 2.15 6.63 7.88
C ILE A 168 0.92 7.11 7.11
N ILE A 169 1.15 7.84 6.02
CA ILE A 169 0.16 8.08 4.96
C ILE A 169 0.43 7.10 3.82
N LEU A 170 -0.44 6.10 3.68
CA LEU A 170 -0.36 5.08 2.65
C LEU A 170 -1.16 5.48 1.40
N LEU A 171 -0.52 5.40 0.23
CA LEU A 171 -1.14 5.62 -1.08
C LEU A 171 -0.82 4.45 -2.02
N THR A 172 -1.77 4.10 -2.89
CA THR A 172 -1.63 2.99 -3.83
C THR A 172 -1.62 3.49 -5.28
N SER A 173 -0.51 3.28 -5.98
CA SER A 173 -0.31 3.75 -7.34
C SER A 173 -0.92 2.84 -8.42
N GLN A 174 -1.22 1.58 -8.09
CA GLN A 174 -1.61 0.53 -9.05
C GLN A 174 -0.65 0.43 -10.25
N ASP A 175 0.65 0.64 -10.02
CA ASP A 175 1.70 0.68 -11.05
C ASP A 175 1.51 1.78 -12.13
N HIS A 176 0.60 2.73 -11.94
CA HIS A 176 0.40 3.87 -12.84
C HIS A 176 1.27 5.05 -12.42
N ALA A 177 2.25 5.39 -13.26
CA ALA A 177 3.17 6.48 -12.98
C ALA A 177 2.48 7.86 -12.90
N GLU A 178 1.37 8.05 -13.63
CA GLU A 178 0.52 9.25 -13.57
C GLU A 178 -0.05 9.48 -12.16
N ARG A 179 -0.40 8.39 -11.47
CA ARG A 179 -0.96 8.45 -10.10
C ARG A 179 0.10 8.82 -9.10
N GLY A 180 1.32 8.31 -9.26
CA GLY A 180 2.45 8.67 -8.40
C GLY A 180 2.68 10.18 -8.33
N ALA A 181 2.51 10.90 -9.44
CA ALA A 181 2.65 12.36 -9.47
C ALA A 181 1.59 13.10 -8.63
N ILE A 182 0.36 12.58 -8.62
CA ILE A 182 -0.75 13.09 -7.81
C ILE A 182 -0.52 12.74 -6.33
N ASP A 183 -0.10 11.50 -6.07
CA ASP A 183 0.20 10.99 -4.73
C ASP A 183 1.27 11.84 -4.04
N LEU A 184 2.34 12.22 -4.75
CA LEU A 184 3.35 13.11 -4.21
C LEU A 184 2.80 14.48 -3.80
N LYS A 185 1.92 15.08 -4.61
CA LYS A 185 1.28 16.37 -4.26
C LYS A 185 0.42 16.25 -3.01
N ILE A 186 -0.22 15.09 -2.79
CA ILE A 186 -0.97 14.83 -1.56
C ILE A 186 0.01 14.81 -0.38
N LEU A 187 1.09 14.04 -0.48
CA LEU A 187 2.08 13.93 0.59
C LEU A 187 2.79 15.26 0.92
N GLU A 188 3.09 16.08 -0.09
CA GLU A 188 3.65 17.43 0.08
C GLU A 188 2.71 18.34 0.88
N ARG A 189 1.40 18.30 0.59
CA ARG A 189 0.39 19.08 1.35
C ARG A 189 0.30 18.64 2.80
N HIS A 190 0.56 17.37 3.08
CA HIS A 190 0.63 16.83 4.43
C HIS A 190 1.99 17.05 5.12
N ARG A 191 2.95 17.71 4.45
CA ARG A 191 4.28 18.02 4.98
C ARG A 191 4.99 16.81 5.57
N ILE A 192 4.97 15.68 4.85
CA ILE A 192 5.70 14.48 5.27
C ILE A 192 7.17 14.81 5.58
N ASP A 193 7.77 14.08 6.50
CA ASP A 193 9.18 14.21 6.88
C ASP A 193 10.09 13.25 6.08
N GLY A 194 9.51 12.31 5.35
CA GLY A 194 10.22 11.32 4.55
C GLY A 194 9.28 10.47 3.67
N LEU A 195 9.83 9.85 2.63
CA LEU A 195 9.09 9.06 1.64
C LEU A 195 9.70 7.66 1.45
N LEU A 196 8.86 6.65 1.60
CA LEU A 196 9.08 5.29 1.12
C LEU A 196 8.26 5.06 -0.15
N ILE A 197 8.89 4.59 -1.20
CA ILE A 197 8.21 4.38 -2.49
C ILE A 197 8.63 3.08 -3.15
N VAL A 198 7.66 2.36 -3.69
CA VAL A 198 7.89 1.38 -4.75
C VAL A 198 7.72 2.10 -6.09
N PRO A 199 8.80 2.29 -6.86
CA PRO A 199 8.69 2.94 -8.16
C PRO A 199 7.71 2.21 -9.09
N PRO A 200 6.92 2.93 -9.90
CA PRO A 200 6.11 2.30 -10.94
C PRO A 200 7.01 1.56 -11.93
N ARG A 201 6.46 0.50 -12.54
CA ARG A 201 7.19 -0.32 -13.53
C ARG A 201 7.57 0.48 -14.77
N THR A 202 6.68 1.36 -15.21
CA THR A 202 6.96 2.32 -16.26
C THR A 202 7.52 3.59 -15.64
N GLY A 203 8.71 4.01 -16.11
CA GLY A 203 9.26 5.29 -15.71
C GLY A 203 8.36 6.44 -16.17
N SER A 204 8.21 7.47 -15.34
CA SER A 204 7.59 8.73 -15.72
C SER A 204 8.54 9.87 -15.43
N ARG A 205 8.79 10.69 -16.46
CA ARG A 205 9.61 11.89 -16.31
C ARG A 205 8.99 12.87 -15.32
N ALA A 206 7.66 13.04 -15.38
CA ALA A 206 6.93 13.91 -14.46
C ALA A 206 7.09 13.48 -13.00
N LEU A 207 6.98 12.17 -12.73
CA LEU A 207 7.21 11.63 -11.39
C LEU A 207 8.65 11.89 -10.93
N LEU A 208 9.64 11.64 -11.79
CA LEU A 208 11.05 11.88 -11.45
C LEU A 208 11.36 13.34 -11.18
N ASP A 209 10.81 14.26 -11.96
CA ASP A 209 11.01 15.70 -11.77
C ASP A 209 10.42 16.15 -10.42
N GLN A 210 9.21 15.70 -10.07
CA GLN A 210 8.60 16.00 -8.77
C GLN A 210 9.39 15.37 -7.61
N LEU A 211 9.81 14.12 -7.75
CA LEU A 211 10.65 13.48 -6.75
C LEU A 211 11.93 14.31 -6.53
N THR A 212 12.57 14.78 -7.60
CA THR A 212 13.80 15.58 -7.51
C THR A 212 13.60 16.89 -6.75
N GLN A 213 12.43 17.50 -6.85
CA GLN A 213 12.05 18.71 -6.12
C GLN A 213 11.67 18.45 -4.65
N LEU A 214 11.37 17.20 -4.30
CA LEU A 214 10.97 16.82 -2.96
C LEU A 214 12.16 16.96 -1.99
N ALA A 215 12.03 17.87 -1.03
CA ALA A 215 13.07 18.23 -0.07
C ALA A 215 13.20 17.27 1.13
N VAL A 216 12.57 16.09 1.07
CA VAL A 216 12.58 15.10 2.16
C VAL A 216 13.38 13.86 1.77
N PRO A 217 13.97 13.14 2.74
CA PRO A 217 14.63 11.87 2.49
C PRO A 217 13.72 10.89 1.75
N LEU A 218 14.27 10.21 0.75
CA LEU A 218 13.57 9.24 -0.08
C LEU A 218 14.29 7.89 -0.06
N VAL A 219 13.54 6.82 0.15
CA VAL A 219 14.01 5.44 0.00
C VAL A 219 13.12 4.70 -0.98
N ALA A 220 13.72 4.15 -2.04
CA ALA A 220 13.05 3.24 -2.94
C ALA A 220 13.16 1.79 -2.43
N PHE A 221 12.12 0.98 -2.56
CA PHE A 221 12.19 -0.45 -2.22
C PHE A 221 11.48 -1.32 -3.25
N ASP A 222 11.79 -2.62 -3.24
CA ASP A 222 11.35 -3.64 -4.22
C ASP A 222 11.90 -3.41 -5.64
N ARG A 223 11.86 -2.18 -6.14
CA ARG A 223 12.36 -1.78 -7.46
C ARG A 223 13.27 -0.56 -7.41
N PRO A 224 14.30 -0.50 -8.28
CA PRO A 224 15.15 0.67 -8.37
C PRO A 224 14.39 1.85 -8.97
N LEU A 225 14.59 3.05 -8.41
CA LEU A 225 14.17 4.28 -9.05
C LEU A 225 15.20 4.64 -10.13
N ILE A 226 14.82 4.52 -11.40
CA ILE A 226 15.68 4.85 -12.54
C ILE A 226 15.68 6.37 -12.74
N GLY A 227 16.86 6.98 -12.92
CA GLY A 227 16.98 8.41 -13.23
C GLY A 227 17.15 9.33 -12.01
N ARG A 228 17.21 8.79 -10.79
CA ARG A 228 17.60 9.55 -9.59
C ARG A 228 18.43 8.67 -8.65
N ASN A 229 19.53 9.20 -8.13
CA ASN A 229 20.25 8.53 -7.06
C ASN A 229 19.49 8.70 -5.73
N CYS A 230 19.19 7.59 -5.07
CA CYS A 230 18.50 7.56 -3.78
C CYS A 230 18.84 6.26 -3.05
N SER A 231 18.66 6.29 -1.73
CA SER A 231 18.73 5.10 -0.90
C SER A 231 17.74 4.05 -1.41
N ARG A 232 18.15 2.78 -1.43
CA ARG A 232 17.35 1.71 -1.99
C ARG A 232 17.46 0.41 -1.19
N ILE A 233 16.35 -0.29 -1.04
CA ILE A 233 16.26 -1.61 -0.41
C ILE A 233 15.76 -2.60 -1.46
N LEU A 234 16.67 -3.37 -2.03
CA LEU A 234 16.40 -4.29 -3.13
C LEU A 234 16.84 -5.70 -2.78
N CYS A 235 16.15 -6.69 -3.34
CA CYS A 235 16.59 -8.08 -3.34
C CYS A 235 17.43 -8.37 -4.58
N ASP A 236 18.48 -9.19 -4.43
CA ASP A 236 19.20 -9.75 -5.58
C ASP A 236 18.39 -10.90 -6.19
N ASN A 237 17.41 -10.50 -7.02
CA ASN A 237 16.51 -11.44 -7.68
C ASN A 237 17.25 -12.35 -8.67
N LEU A 238 18.39 -11.91 -9.23
CA LEU A 238 19.20 -12.72 -10.13
C LEU A 238 19.90 -13.83 -9.34
N GLN A 239 20.58 -13.48 -8.25
CA GLN A 239 21.22 -14.45 -7.38
C GLN A 239 20.19 -15.42 -6.79
N ALA A 240 19.03 -14.93 -6.34
CA ALA A 240 17.96 -15.77 -5.84
C ALA A 240 17.46 -16.77 -6.90
N ALA A 241 17.24 -16.32 -8.14
CA ALA A 241 16.84 -17.20 -9.25
C ALA A 241 17.92 -18.24 -9.60
N MET A 242 19.19 -17.82 -9.58
CA MET A 242 20.34 -18.72 -9.79
C MET A 242 20.43 -19.77 -8.69
N MET A 243 20.26 -19.38 -7.42
CA MET A 243 20.28 -20.29 -6.28
C MET A 243 19.14 -21.32 -6.37
N ALA A 244 17.92 -20.85 -6.66
CA ALA A 244 16.77 -21.73 -6.84
C ALA A 244 16.99 -22.73 -7.99
N THR A 245 17.52 -22.27 -9.12
CA THR A 245 17.75 -23.13 -10.29
C THR A 245 18.89 -24.11 -10.05
N LYS A 246 20.00 -23.67 -9.44
CA LYS A 246 21.11 -24.56 -9.05
C LYS A 246 20.62 -25.66 -8.10
N HIS A 247 19.77 -25.32 -7.14
CA HIS A 247 19.17 -26.29 -6.24
C HIS A 247 18.36 -27.34 -7.02
N LEU A 248 17.51 -26.94 -7.97
CA LEU A 248 16.75 -27.88 -8.81
C LEU A 248 17.65 -28.79 -9.65
N VAL A 249 18.68 -28.24 -10.29
CA VAL A 249 19.63 -29.01 -11.11
C VAL A 249 20.41 -30.01 -10.25
N ALA A 250 20.86 -29.61 -9.05
CA ALA A 250 21.55 -30.50 -8.12
C ALA A 250 20.68 -31.70 -7.69
N HIS A 251 19.35 -31.56 -7.71
CA HIS A 251 18.40 -32.63 -7.45
C HIS A 251 17.97 -33.40 -8.71
N GLY A 252 18.74 -33.30 -9.80
CA GLY A 252 18.54 -34.07 -11.03
C GLY A 252 17.42 -33.57 -11.93
N ARG A 253 16.85 -32.37 -11.69
CA ARG A 253 15.79 -31.81 -12.54
C ARG A 253 16.40 -31.24 -13.81
N LYS A 254 16.04 -31.81 -14.97
CA LYS A 254 16.56 -31.42 -16.30
C LYS A 254 15.62 -30.54 -17.13
N ARG A 255 14.32 -30.57 -16.82
CA ARG A 255 13.29 -29.77 -17.50
C ARG A 255 12.68 -28.82 -16.47
N ILE A 256 13.08 -27.56 -16.52
CA ILE A 256 12.66 -26.53 -15.55
C ILE A 256 11.81 -25.51 -16.31
N LEU A 257 10.57 -25.30 -15.85
CA LEU A 257 9.67 -24.27 -16.35
C LEU A 257 9.69 -23.08 -15.38
N VAL A 258 9.76 -21.87 -15.92
CA VAL A 258 9.60 -20.63 -15.16
C VAL A 258 8.21 -20.07 -15.45
N LEU A 259 7.43 -19.86 -14.39
CA LEU A 259 6.13 -19.20 -14.46
C LEU A 259 6.23 -17.86 -13.74
N GLY A 260 5.76 -16.79 -14.37
CA GLY A 260 5.73 -15.46 -13.80
C GLY A 260 4.65 -14.61 -14.46
N GLU A 261 4.20 -13.57 -13.76
CA GLU A 261 3.29 -12.59 -14.35
C GLU A 261 4.03 -11.73 -15.38
N THR A 262 3.56 -11.80 -16.63
CA THR A 262 4.07 -10.96 -17.71
C THR A 262 3.34 -9.62 -17.69
N HIS A 263 3.70 -8.73 -16.77
CA HIS A 263 3.40 -7.30 -16.93
C HIS A 263 4.66 -6.60 -17.45
N ALA A 264 4.59 -6.20 -18.73
CA ALA A 264 5.66 -5.66 -19.55
C ALA A 264 6.56 -4.65 -18.80
N SER A 265 7.85 -4.97 -18.61
CA SER A 265 8.99 -4.02 -18.60
C SER A 265 10.33 -4.60 -18.12
N THR A 266 10.42 -5.84 -17.61
CA THR A 266 11.75 -6.43 -17.34
C THR A 266 12.38 -6.93 -18.65
N ARG A 267 12.90 -6.01 -19.48
CA ARG A 267 13.88 -6.38 -20.50
C ARG A 267 15.13 -6.84 -19.76
N PHE A 268 15.38 -8.14 -19.77
CA PHE A 268 16.73 -8.66 -19.53
C PHE A 268 17.61 -8.11 -20.65
N SER A 269 18.42 -7.10 -20.36
CA SER A 269 19.52 -6.71 -21.24
C SER A 269 20.59 -7.79 -21.12
N SER A 270 20.53 -8.80 -21.98
CA SER A 270 21.63 -9.74 -22.20
C SER A 270 22.77 -9.00 -22.90
N GLY A 271 23.57 -8.28 -22.11
CA GLY A 271 24.87 -7.76 -22.53
C GLY A 271 25.92 -8.85 -22.43
N SER A 272 26.07 -9.65 -23.48
CA SER A 272 27.29 -10.42 -23.73
C SER A 272 27.33 -10.73 -25.23
N GLN A 273 28.03 -9.88 -25.97
CA GLN A 273 28.48 -10.20 -27.31
C GLN A 273 29.32 -11.48 -27.23
N ALA A 274 28.82 -12.56 -27.81
CA ALA A 274 29.62 -13.72 -28.12
C ALA A 274 30.61 -13.33 -29.22
N THR A 275 31.86 -13.08 -28.84
CA THR A 275 33.00 -13.25 -29.73
C THR A 275 33.63 -14.58 -29.39
N GLY A 276 33.73 -15.46 -30.38
CA GLY A 276 34.33 -16.78 -30.23
C GLY A 276 34.16 -17.57 -31.51
N ARG A 277 35.23 -17.55 -32.32
CA ARG A 277 35.46 -18.38 -33.50
C ARG A 277 35.37 -19.86 -33.18
#